data_AF-A0A959QXH0-F1
#
_entry.id   AF-A0A959QXH0-F1
#
_cell.length_a   1.000
_cell.length_b   1.000
_cell.length_c   1.000
_cell.angle_alpha   90.00
_cell.angle_beta   90.00
_cell.angle_gamma   90.00
#
_symmetry.space_group_name_H-M   'P 1'
#
loop_
_entity.id
_entity.type
_entity.pdbx_description
1 polymer ?
#
loop_
_entity_poly.entity_id
_entity_poly.type
_entity_poly.pdbx_seq_one_letter_code
_entity_poly.pdbx_strand_id
1 'polypeptide(L)'
;MKQRILLYLVLLCLPNLVIGQQTINGSIMHDGLTRTYILYVPASYSASTPAPLVLNYHGYSSTAGEQMLYGDFRPIADTAGFLLVCPMGTPDLFGINHWNVGWGASNVDDVSFTEALIDALALEYNINTDRVYSTGMSNGGFMSYKLACELSDRIAAIASVTGTMNLGQFNSCNPEHPMPVMEIHGTADQTVPYNGANWIESTEDVVNFWADFNNCENPPIINTVPDINTTDGTTVQHFRYVNGDAGTEVEHFKILEGEHCWPGSIFNFPGTNYDINASVEIWRFFSKYDINGLLYTTGTNQQLVESEAVQIYPNPSNSFLTVAFETPETREFQLTNAQGVVFLSGLSTSDILELDVHQLAGGIYFLKIGNQTYKVLKTL
;
A
#
# COMPACT_ATOMS: atom_id res chain seq x y z
N MET A 1 6.08 -30.91 -67.50
CA MET A 1 6.69 -30.84 -66.15
C MET A 1 6.29 -29.48 -65.56
N LYS A 2 5.24 -29.41 -64.72
CA LYS A 2 4.73 -28.14 -64.14
C LYS A 2 5.15 -28.11 -62.67
N GLN A 3 6.07 -27.22 -62.32
CA GLN A 3 6.59 -27.05 -60.96
C GLN A 3 5.66 -26.11 -60.19
N ARG A 4 5.02 -26.63 -59.14
CA ARG A 4 4.19 -25.85 -58.21
C ARG A 4 5.11 -25.21 -57.18
N ILE A 5 5.14 -23.88 -57.12
CA ILE A 5 5.80 -23.11 -56.07
C ILE A 5 4.83 -23.04 -54.89
N LEU A 6 5.19 -23.67 -53.78
CA LEU A 6 4.44 -23.64 -52.52
C LEU A 6 4.98 -22.47 -51.69
N LEU A 7 4.18 -21.41 -51.53
CA LEU A 7 4.49 -20.27 -50.66
C LEU A 7 4.22 -20.70 -49.21
N TYR A 8 5.25 -20.77 -48.38
CA TYR A 8 5.10 -20.96 -46.93
C TYR A 8 4.89 -19.61 -46.26
N LEU A 9 3.70 -19.41 -45.68
CA LEU A 9 3.41 -18.28 -44.80
C LEU A 9 4.13 -18.54 -43.46
N VAL A 10 5.17 -17.78 -43.15
CA VAL A 10 5.83 -17.83 -41.83
C VAL A 10 5.04 -16.93 -40.89
N LEU A 11 4.28 -17.54 -39.98
CA LEU A 11 3.61 -16.83 -38.88
C LEU A 11 4.68 -16.44 -37.85
N LEU A 12 5.06 -15.17 -37.80
CA LEU A 12 5.93 -14.61 -36.75
C LEU A 12 5.11 -14.51 -35.45
N CYS A 13 5.16 -15.54 -34.61
CA CYS A 13 4.75 -15.43 -33.22
C CYS A 13 5.76 -14.55 -32.50
N LEU A 14 5.41 -13.28 -32.23
CA LEU A 14 6.13 -12.47 -31.25
C LEU A 14 5.93 -13.13 -29.88
N PRO A 15 7.00 -13.53 -29.17
CA PRO A 15 6.85 -14.07 -27.83
C PRO A 15 6.36 -12.93 -26.93
N ASN A 16 5.16 -13.07 -26.37
CA ASN A 16 4.79 -12.29 -25.19
C ASN A 16 5.77 -12.71 -24.10
N LEU A 17 6.71 -11.82 -23.76
CA LEU A 17 7.56 -11.98 -22.59
C LEU A 17 6.64 -11.91 -21.37
N VAL A 18 6.26 -13.07 -20.85
CA VAL A 18 5.65 -13.17 -19.53
C VAL A 18 6.77 -12.88 -18.54
N ILE A 19 6.83 -11.65 -18.04
CA ILE A 19 7.71 -11.29 -16.92
C ILE A 19 7.07 -11.95 -15.70
N GLY A 20 7.62 -13.07 -15.26
CA GLY A 20 7.25 -13.64 -13.97
C GLY A 20 7.61 -12.69 -12.83
N GLN A 21 7.08 -12.95 -11.63
CA GLN A 21 7.46 -12.23 -10.41
C GLN A 21 8.99 -12.20 -10.26
N GLN A 22 9.55 -11.01 -10.07
CA GLN A 22 10.99 -10.80 -9.98
C GLN A 22 11.35 -9.91 -8.80
N THR A 23 12.45 -10.26 -8.12
CA THR A 23 13.15 -9.38 -7.18
C THR A 23 14.53 -9.11 -7.75
N ILE A 24 14.81 -7.86 -8.07
CA ILE A 24 15.96 -7.42 -8.85
C ILE A 24 16.80 -6.51 -7.97
N ASN A 25 18.09 -6.84 -7.82
CA ASN A 25 19.06 -5.91 -7.27
C ASN A 25 19.53 -5.00 -8.40
N GLY A 26 19.17 -3.72 -8.33
CA GLY A 26 19.52 -2.71 -9.32
C GLY A 26 20.50 -1.67 -8.76
N SER A 27 21.05 -0.86 -9.66
CA SER A 27 21.89 0.26 -9.29
C SER A 27 21.88 1.35 -10.36
N ILE A 28 21.99 2.60 -9.94
CA ILE A 28 22.25 3.74 -10.81
C ILE A 28 23.51 4.49 -10.36
N MET A 29 24.15 5.19 -11.29
CA MET A 29 25.17 6.18 -10.95
C MET A 29 24.48 7.52 -10.71
N HIS A 30 24.71 8.14 -9.56
CA HIS A 30 24.17 9.45 -9.21
C HIS A 30 25.17 10.19 -8.32
N ASP A 31 25.51 11.43 -8.68
CA ASP A 31 26.50 12.27 -7.98
C ASP A 31 27.85 11.58 -7.69
N GLY A 32 28.31 10.80 -8.67
CA GLY A 32 29.58 10.08 -8.56
C GLY A 32 29.53 8.85 -7.62
N LEU A 33 28.37 8.51 -7.09
CA LEU A 33 28.13 7.33 -6.25
C LEU A 33 27.36 6.28 -7.03
N THR A 34 27.69 5.01 -6.81
CA THR A 34 26.83 3.89 -7.20
C THR A 34 25.76 3.72 -6.13
N ARG A 35 24.52 4.07 -6.45
CA ARG A 35 23.36 3.95 -5.57
C ARG A 35 22.61 2.68 -5.92
N THR A 36 22.39 1.81 -4.93
CA THR A 36 21.73 0.50 -5.14
C THR A 36 20.30 0.52 -4.64
N TYR A 37 19.49 -0.40 -5.15
CA TYR A 37 18.11 -0.60 -4.73
C TYR A 37 17.67 -2.04 -4.98
N ILE A 38 16.59 -2.46 -4.33
CA ILE A 38 15.89 -3.70 -4.61
C ILE A 38 14.55 -3.34 -5.24
N LEU A 39 14.31 -3.78 -6.47
CA LEU A 39 13.03 -3.64 -7.16
C LEU A 39 12.28 -4.97 -7.13
N TYR A 40 11.02 -4.91 -6.75
CA TYR A 40 10.08 -6.01 -6.87
C TYR A 40 9.07 -5.71 -7.98
N VAL A 41 9.04 -6.59 -8.97
CA VAL A 41 8.10 -6.56 -10.10
C VAL A 41 7.09 -7.69 -9.89
N PRO A 42 5.80 -7.38 -9.63
CA PRO A 42 4.79 -8.42 -9.41
C PRO A 42 4.51 -9.19 -10.70
N ALA A 43 4.07 -10.45 -10.58
CA ALA A 43 3.70 -11.26 -11.76
C ALA A 43 2.56 -10.66 -12.59
N SER A 44 1.75 -9.78 -11.99
CA SER A 44 0.66 -9.07 -12.64
C SER A 44 1.11 -7.85 -13.47
N TYR A 45 2.37 -7.44 -13.38
CA TYR A 45 2.90 -6.33 -14.16
C TYR A 45 2.85 -6.61 -15.66
N SER A 46 2.42 -5.61 -16.44
CA SER A 46 2.45 -5.63 -17.90
C SER A 46 2.91 -4.28 -18.43
N ALA A 47 3.87 -4.27 -19.36
CA ALA A 47 4.32 -3.06 -20.02
C ALA A 47 3.21 -2.34 -20.83
N SER A 48 2.05 -2.98 -21.05
CA SER A 48 0.88 -2.35 -21.69
C SER A 48 0.07 -1.45 -20.77
N THR A 49 0.24 -1.55 -19.46
CA THR A 49 -0.60 -0.89 -18.47
C THR A 49 0.29 -0.10 -17.50
N PRO A 50 0.15 1.24 -17.43
CA PRO A 50 0.91 2.04 -16.48
C PRO A 50 0.70 1.59 -15.03
N ALA A 51 1.78 1.19 -14.36
CA ALA A 51 1.76 0.69 -12.99
C ALA A 51 2.13 1.79 -11.98
N PRO A 52 1.48 1.89 -10.82
CA PRO A 52 1.95 2.74 -9.73
C PRO A 52 3.34 2.33 -9.23
N LEU A 53 4.07 3.25 -8.62
CA LEU A 53 5.37 2.99 -7.99
C LEU A 53 5.30 3.30 -6.48
N VAL A 54 5.75 2.38 -5.64
CA VAL A 54 5.89 2.59 -4.19
C VAL A 54 7.38 2.56 -3.83
N LEU A 55 7.90 3.68 -3.34
CA LEU A 55 9.22 3.79 -2.72
C LEU A 55 9.11 3.43 -1.24
N ASN A 56 9.87 2.45 -0.76
CA ASN A 56 9.85 1.98 0.63
C ASN A 56 11.24 2.09 1.28
N TYR A 57 11.43 3.11 2.10
CA TYR A 57 12.72 3.50 2.67
C TYR A 57 12.98 2.82 4.03
N HIS A 58 14.19 2.28 4.18
CA HIS A 58 14.63 1.63 5.42
C HIS A 58 14.95 2.65 6.53
N GLY A 59 14.88 2.23 7.79
CA GLY A 59 15.32 3.03 8.95
C GLY A 59 16.85 3.16 9.06
N TYR A 60 17.33 4.03 9.95
CA TYR A 60 18.76 4.23 10.18
C TYR A 60 19.43 2.90 10.56
N SER A 61 20.65 2.66 10.09
CA SER A 61 21.43 1.43 10.24
C SER A 61 20.94 0.18 9.50
N SER A 62 19.73 0.21 8.94
CA SER A 62 19.15 -0.91 8.21
C SER A 62 19.58 -0.92 6.73
N THR A 63 18.96 -1.79 5.93
CA THR A 63 19.26 -2.02 4.52
C THR A 63 17.97 -2.17 3.70
N ALA A 64 18.09 -2.01 2.38
CA ALA A 64 16.98 -2.24 1.46
C ALA A 64 16.36 -3.65 1.57
N GLY A 65 17.19 -4.67 1.83
CA GLY A 65 16.74 -6.06 1.98
C GLY A 65 15.97 -6.30 3.27
N GLU A 66 16.40 -5.69 4.37
CA GLU A 66 15.68 -5.75 5.65
C GLU A 66 14.32 -5.04 5.53
N GLN A 67 14.28 -3.85 4.92
CA GLN A 67 13.01 -3.11 4.74
C GLN A 67 12.01 -3.85 3.84
N MET A 68 12.49 -4.51 2.78
CA MET A 68 11.67 -5.36 1.92
C MET A 68 10.93 -6.47 2.71
N LEU A 69 11.51 -6.93 3.82
CA LEU A 69 10.90 -7.95 4.69
C LEU A 69 10.12 -7.33 5.86
N TYR A 70 10.60 -6.22 6.42
CA TYR A 70 10.04 -5.63 7.63
C TYR A 70 8.73 -4.90 7.35
N GLY A 71 8.70 -4.06 6.32
CA GLY A 71 7.50 -3.45 5.75
C GLY A 71 7.16 -4.09 4.42
N ASP A 72 6.83 -5.38 4.42
CA ASP A 72 6.66 -6.17 3.19
C ASP A 72 5.37 -5.78 2.44
N PHE A 73 5.54 -5.21 1.24
CA PHE A 73 4.45 -4.88 0.32
C PHE A 73 4.31 -5.89 -0.81
N ARG A 74 5.18 -6.90 -0.94
CA ARG A 74 5.21 -7.79 -2.12
C ARG A 74 3.89 -8.56 -2.34
N PRO A 75 3.25 -9.16 -1.30
CA PRO A 75 1.95 -9.80 -1.49
C PRO A 75 0.86 -8.82 -1.95
N ILE A 76 0.97 -7.55 -1.52
CA ILE A 76 0.04 -6.49 -1.92
C ILE A 76 0.30 -6.11 -3.37
N ALA A 77 1.56 -5.91 -3.76
CA ALA A 77 2.01 -5.63 -5.13
C ALA A 77 1.52 -6.70 -6.11
N ASP A 78 1.57 -7.99 -5.74
CA ASP A 78 1.06 -9.07 -6.58
C ASP A 78 -0.43 -8.92 -6.93
N THR A 79 -1.23 -8.42 -5.98
CA THR A 79 -2.68 -8.24 -6.17
C THR A 79 -3.04 -6.88 -6.77
N ALA A 80 -2.29 -5.84 -6.45
CA ALA A 80 -2.60 -4.46 -6.80
C ALA A 80 -1.84 -3.93 -8.02
N GLY A 81 -0.81 -4.65 -8.47
CA GLY A 81 -0.10 -4.38 -9.73
C GLY A 81 0.83 -3.17 -9.70
N PHE A 82 1.27 -2.72 -8.51
CA PHE A 82 2.29 -1.67 -8.39
C PHE A 82 3.71 -2.25 -8.34
N LEU A 83 4.68 -1.47 -8.81
CA LEU A 83 6.09 -1.76 -8.61
C LEU A 83 6.50 -1.29 -7.22
N LEU A 84 7.26 -2.12 -6.49
CA LEU A 84 7.80 -1.78 -5.18
C LEU A 84 9.32 -1.65 -5.28
N VAL A 85 9.87 -0.52 -4.86
CA VAL A 85 11.31 -0.32 -4.80
C VAL A 85 11.73 0.01 -3.38
N CYS A 86 12.73 -0.71 -2.87
CA CYS A 86 13.41 -0.40 -1.62
C CYS A 86 14.80 0.15 -1.94
N PRO A 87 15.03 1.47 -1.89
CA PRO A 87 16.33 2.05 -2.17
C PRO A 87 17.31 1.81 -1.01
N MET A 88 18.62 1.81 -1.30
CA MET A 88 19.67 1.67 -0.29
C MET A 88 20.24 3.05 0.11
N GLY A 89 20.17 3.36 1.41
CA GLY A 89 20.76 4.55 2.00
C GLY A 89 22.29 4.48 1.99
N THR A 90 22.95 5.63 1.88
CA THR A 90 24.42 5.69 1.92
C THR A 90 24.96 5.70 3.34
N PRO A 91 26.21 5.28 3.58
CA PRO A 91 26.84 5.44 4.89
C PRO A 91 26.99 6.92 5.29
N ASP A 92 26.70 7.23 6.55
CA ASP A 92 26.99 8.54 7.17
C ASP A 92 28.47 8.69 7.54
N LEU A 93 28.81 9.77 8.26
CA LEU A 93 30.17 10.02 8.77
C LEU A 93 30.71 8.91 9.69
N PHE A 94 29.85 8.03 10.23
CA PHE A 94 30.21 6.89 11.07
C PHE A 94 30.20 5.56 10.31
N GLY A 95 29.91 5.58 9.01
CA GLY A 95 29.82 4.38 8.18
C GLY A 95 28.49 3.63 8.31
N ILE A 96 27.45 4.27 8.86
CA ILE A 96 26.13 3.66 9.09
C ILE A 96 25.17 4.10 8.00
N ASN A 97 24.46 3.14 7.39
CA ASN A 97 23.51 3.45 6.32
C ASN A 97 22.38 4.35 6.80
N HIS A 98 22.10 5.42 6.06
CA HIS A 98 21.09 6.41 6.40
C HIS A 98 20.56 7.13 5.15
N TRP A 99 19.50 7.89 5.37
CA TRP A 99 18.99 8.94 4.50
C TRP A 99 19.35 10.31 5.08
N ASN A 100 19.85 11.21 4.25
CA ASN A 100 20.17 12.58 4.62
C ASN A 100 18.89 13.42 4.74
N VAL A 101 18.27 13.36 5.90
CA VAL A 101 17.04 14.08 6.21
C VAL A 101 17.28 15.44 6.87
N GLY A 102 18.47 16.04 6.72
CA GLY A 102 18.75 17.42 7.16
C GLY A 102 19.38 17.58 8.55
N TRP A 103 19.84 16.50 9.19
CA TRP A 103 20.59 16.58 10.45
C TRP A 103 22.10 16.76 10.27
N GLY A 104 22.58 16.92 9.04
CA GLY A 104 24.01 17.13 8.75
C GLY A 104 24.88 15.89 8.96
N ALA A 105 24.29 14.69 8.90
CA ALA A 105 25.01 13.42 9.01
C ALA A 105 25.79 13.05 7.72
N SER A 106 25.47 13.70 6.60
CA SER A 106 26.23 13.64 5.34
C SER A 106 25.91 14.83 4.43
N ASN A 107 26.58 14.92 3.28
CA ASN A 107 26.30 15.88 2.21
C ASN A 107 25.62 15.23 0.99
N VAL A 108 25.13 14.00 1.13
CA VAL A 108 24.48 13.28 0.02
C VAL A 108 23.11 13.88 -0.22
N ASP A 109 22.74 14.08 -1.49
CA ASP A 109 21.41 14.53 -1.87
C ASP A 109 20.52 13.31 -2.15
N ASP A 110 19.75 12.89 -1.15
CA ASP A 110 18.82 11.77 -1.28
C ASP A 110 17.51 12.12 -1.98
N VAL A 111 17.20 13.41 -2.11
CA VAL A 111 16.03 13.88 -2.87
C VAL A 111 16.33 13.79 -4.35
N SER A 112 17.46 14.33 -4.80
CA SER A 112 17.89 14.23 -6.20
C SER A 112 18.18 12.78 -6.61
N PHE A 113 18.69 11.95 -5.69
CA PHE A 113 18.81 10.51 -5.95
C PHE A 113 17.44 9.86 -6.17
N THR A 114 16.45 10.18 -5.34
CA THR A 114 15.09 9.63 -5.48
C THR A 114 14.48 10.02 -6.82
N GLU A 115 14.59 11.29 -7.22
CA GLU A 115 14.16 11.77 -8.53
C GLU A 115 14.82 10.96 -9.67
N ALA A 116 16.15 10.84 -9.63
CA ALA A 116 16.91 10.09 -10.64
C ALA A 116 16.54 8.59 -10.67
N LEU A 117 16.20 8.01 -9.52
CA LEU A 117 15.75 6.62 -9.43
C LEU A 117 14.35 6.44 -10.06
N ILE A 118 13.42 7.35 -9.80
CA ILE A 118 12.09 7.34 -10.44
C ILE A 118 12.25 7.41 -11.95
N ASP A 119 13.08 8.34 -12.45
CA ASP A 119 13.35 8.51 -13.88
C ASP A 119 13.97 7.27 -14.50
N ALA A 120 14.99 6.69 -13.85
CA ALA A 120 15.64 5.48 -14.33
C ALA A 120 14.67 4.29 -14.44
N LEU A 121 13.82 4.11 -13.43
CA LEU A 121 12.80 3.04 -13.46
C LEU A 121 11.73 3.30 -14.52
N ALA A 122 11.32 4.56 -14.74
CA ALA A 122 10.33 4.91 -15.76
C ALA A 122 10.84 4.72 -17.20
N LEU A 123 12.17 4.66 -17.41
CA LEU A 123 12.76 4.29 -18.70
C LEU A 123 12.68 2.79 -18.98
N GLU A 124 12.66 1.95 -17.96
CA GLU A 124 12.65 0.49 -18.07
C GLU A 124 11.26 -0.12 -17.92
N TYR A 125 10.39 0.53 -17.15
CA TYR A 125 9.05 0.06 -16.82
C TYR A 125 7.99 1.11 -17.18
N ASN A 126 6.80 0.66 -17.59
CA ASN A 126 5.66 1.54 -17.83
C ASN A 126 5.06 2.00 -16.49
N ILE A 127 5.68 3.02 -15.89
CA ILE A 127 5.25 3.60 -14.61
C ILE A 127 4.24 4.71 -14.88
N ASN A 128 3.14 4.69 -14.12
CA ASN A 128 2.27 5.85 -14.02
C ASN A 128 2.95 6.89 -13.12
N THR A 129 3.56 7.91 -13.74
CA THR A 129 4.29 8.97 -13.02
C THR A 129 3.40 9.84 -12.14
N ASP A 130 2.08 9.83 -12.36
CA ASP A 130 1.13 10.54 -11.50
C ASP A 130 0.82 9.71 -10.23
N ARG A 131 1.29 8.46 -10.14
CA ARG A 131 1.01 7.52 -9.04
C ARG A 131 2.31 6.95 -8.46
N VAL A 132 3.20 7.86 -8.07
CA VAL A 132 4.41 7.53 -7.30
C VAL A 132 4.17 7.90 -5.85
N TYR A 133 4.42 6.95 -4.95
CA TYR A 133 4.17 7.11 -3.52
C TYR A 133 5.44 6.84 -2.72
N SER A 134 5.58 7.48 -1.55
CA SER A 134 6.71 7.27 -0.65
C SER A 134 6.26 6.80 0.72
N THR A 135 6.92 5.75 1.23
CA THR A 135 6.78 5.32 2.61
C THR A 135 8.10 4.84 3.19
N GLY A 136 8.18 4.74 4.51
CA GLY A 136 9.34 4.16 5.16
C GLY A 136 9.22 4.16 6.67
N MET A 137 10.17 3.47 7.30
CA MET A 137 10.25 3.36 8.76
C MET A 137 11.26 4.35 9.31
N SER A 138 10.99 5.02 10.43
CA SER A 138 11.99 5.79 11.18
C SER A 138 12.67 6.83 10.28
N ASN A 139 13.99 6.80 10.12
CA ASN A 139 14.74 7.64 9.16
C ASN A 139 14.17 7.60 7.72
N GLY A 140 13.59 6.48 7.27
CA GLY A 140 12.85 6.39 6.00
C GLY A 140 11.46 7.04 6.03
N GLY A 141 10.82 7.11 7.19
CA GLY A 141 9.61 7.92 7.42
C GLY A 141 9.91 9.42 7.34
N PHE A 142 11.00 9.87 7.97
CA PHE A 142 11.53 11.23 7.80
C PHE A 142 11.87 11.53 6.33
N MET A 143 12.42 10.57 5.60
CA MET A 143 12.68 10.71 4.16
C MET A 143 11.38 10.90 3.37
N SER A 144 10.31 10.18 3.71
CA SER A 144 9.01 10.34 3.06
C SER A 144 8.43 11.75 3.25
N TYR A 145 8.50 12.30 4.46
CA TYR A 145 8.16 13.71 4.69
C TYR A 145 9.06 14.67 3.91
N LYS A 146 10.36 14.37 3.79
CA LYS A 146 11.28 15.17 2.96
C LYS A 146 10.87 15.21 1.51
N LEU A 147 10.51 14.07 0.95
CA LEU A 147 10.04 13.98 -0.43
C LEU A 147 8.71 14.70 -0.63
N ALA A 148 7.79 14.65 0.34
CA ALA A 148 6.56 15.44 0.28
C ALA A 148 6.84 16.96 0.25
N CYS A 149 7.90 17.44 0.90
CA CYS A 149 8.24 18.86 0.94
C CYS A 149 9.10 19.33 -0.25
N GLU A 150 10.01 18.48 -0.73
CA GLU A 150 11.10 18.88 -1.65
C GLU A 150 11.04 18.19 -3.01
N LEU A 151 10.16 17.20 -3.18
CA LEU A 151 9.91 16.49 -4.44
C LEU A 151 8.41 16.30 -4.68
N SER A 152 7.60 17.26 -4.21
CA SER A 152 6.15 17.16 -4.27
C SER A 152 5.63 17.02 -5.69
N ASP A 153 6.27 17.63 -6.69
CA ASP A 153 5.89 17.52 -8.10
C ASP A 153 5.95 16.08 -8.66
N ARG A 154 6.60 15.16 -7.95
CA ARG A 154 6.72 13.73 -8.33
C ARG A 154 5.98 12.79 -7.39
N ILE A 155 5.53 13.23 -6.21
CA ILE A 155 5.02 12.34 -5.15
C ILE A 155 3.54 12.60 -4.92
N ALA A 156 2.72 11.61 -5.24
CA ALA A 156 1.26 11.71 -5.15
C ALA A 156 0.71 11.57 -3.72
N ALA A 157 1.39 10.82 -2.85
CA ALA A 157 1.02 10.63 -1.45
C ALA A 157 2.20 10.05 -0.67
N ILE A 158 2.21 10.29 0.64
CA ILE A 158 3.21 9.72 1.54
C ILE A 158 2.60 9.01 2.75
N ALA A 159 3.35 8.05 3.30
CA ALA A 159 3.03 7.45 4.57
C ALA A 159 4.30 7.25 5.40
N SER A 160 4.32 7.73 6.65
CA SER A 160 5.43 7.55 7.57
C SER A 160 5.06 6.54 8.66
N VAL A 161 5.99 5.63 8.96
CA VAL A 161 5.89 4.69 10.09
C VAL A 161 6.99 5.01 11.07
N THR A 162 6.63 5.41 12.29
CA THR A 162 7.54 5.78 13.39
C THR A 162 8.61 6.82 13.00
N GLY A 163 8.33 7.66 11.99
CA GLY A 163 9.09 8.86 11.64
C GLY A 163 8.27 10.11 11.94
N THR A 164 8.89 11.29 11.89
CA THR A 164 8.19 12.58 11.95
C THR A 164 8.87 13.58 11.01
N MET A 165 8.78 14.87 11.27
CA MET A 165 9.54 15.91 10.59
C MET A 165 10.62 16.47 11.51
N ASN A 166 11.81 16.70 10.98
CA ASN A 166 12.78 17.52 11.70
C ASN A 166 12.30 18.99 11.73
N LEU A 167 12.75 19.76 12.73
CA LEU A 167 12.27 21.13 12.93
C LEU A 167 12.54 22.06 11.73
N GLY A 168 13.67 21.90 11.04
CA GLY A 168 14.00 22.74 9.87
C GLY A 168 13.05 22.49 8.71
N GLN A 169 12.79 21.22 8.43
CA GLN A 169 11.85 20.77 7.40
C GLN A 169 10.43 21.19 7.75
N PHE A 170 9.96 20.95 8.98
CA PHE A 170 8.63 21.36 9.43
C PHE A 170 8.37 22.86 9.20
N ASN A 171 9.35 23.70 9.49
CA ASN A 171 9.22 25.16 9.34
C ASN A 171 9.35 25.67 7.89
N SER A 172 9.81 24.85 6.94
CA SER A 172 10.09 25.28 5.56
C SER A 172 9.35 24.49 4.49
N CYS A 173 8.62 23.44 4.88
CA CYS A 173 7.86 22.59 3.98
C CYS A 173 6.78 23.39 3.24
N ASN A 174 6.84 23.37 1.91
CA ASN A 174 5.85 24.03 1.06
C ASN A 174 5.65 23.25 -0.26
N PRO A 175 4.88 22.15 -0.22
CA PRO A 175 4.57 21.33 -1.40
C PRO A 175 3.82 22.10 -2.49
N GLU A 176 3.91 21.61 -3.73
CA GLU A 176 3.32 22.22 -4.93
C GLU A 176 1.82 21.90 -5.12
N HIS A 177 1.30 20.86 -4.46
CA HIS A 177 -0.10 20.45 -4.53
C HIS A 177 -0.58 19.90 -3.17
N PRO A 178 -1.91 19.81 -2.95
CA PRO A 178 -2.46 19.12 -1.77
C PRO A 178 -1.90 17.70 -1.67
N MET A 179 -1.38 17.33 -0.51
CA MET A 179 -0.57 16.12 -0.32
C MET A 179 -1.27 15.17 0.66
N PRO A 180 -1.84 14.04 0.20
CA PRO A 180 -2.31 12.99 1.10
C PRO A 180 -1.18 12.45 1.97
N VAL A 181 -1.39 12.45 3.29
CA VAL A 181 -0.42 11.99 4.28
C VAL A 181 -1.02 10.94 5.22
N MET A 182 -0.29 9.86 5.45
CA MET A 182 -0.58 8.92 6.54
C MET A 182 0.57 8.88 7.55
N GLU A 183 0.25 8.89 8.84
CA GLU A 183 1.21 8.77 9.92
C GLU A 183 0.84 7.62 10.86
N ILE A 184 1.75 6.68 11.08
CA ILE A 184 1.57 5.52 11.95
C ILE A 184 2.64 5.58 13.04
N HIS A 185 2.25 5.77 14.30
CA HIS A 185 3.22 6.04 15.37
C HIS A 185 2.79 5.49 16.73
N GLY A 186 3.76 4.91 17.45
CA GLY A 186 3.59 4.41 18.81
C GLY A 186 3.74 5.49 19.86
N THR A 187 2.86 5.54 20.86
CA THR A 187 2.94 6.54 21.94
C THR A 187 4.05 6.26 22.95
N ALA A 188 4.57 5.03 22.99
CA ALA A 188 5.69 4.61 23.84
C ALA A 188 7.02 4.55 23.07
N ASP A 189 7.08 5.09 21.85
CA ASP A 189 8.30 5.17 21.06
C ASP A 189 9.38 5.99 21.77
N GLN A 190 10.49 5.33 22.15
CA GLN A 190 11.63 5.96 22.81
C GLN A 190 12.74 6.39 21.85
N THR A 191 12.63 6.03 20.57
CA THR A 191 13.64 6.34 19.54
C THR A 191 13.26 7.64 18.84
N VAL A 192 12.00 7.75 18.44
CA VAL A 192 11.38 8.95 17.86
C VAL A 192 10.19 9.29 18.75
N PRO A 193 10.39 10.14 19.78
CA PRO A 193 9.32 10.41 20.74
C PRO A 193 8.06 10.98 20.08
N TYR A 194 6.92 10.33 20.30
CA TYR A 194 5.61 10.74 19.78
C TYR A 194 5.28 12.22 20.09
N ASN A 195 5.64 12.67 21.29
CA ASN A 195 5.40 14.05 21.75
C ASN A 195 6.47 15.05 21.28
N GLY A 196 7.34 14.66 20.34
CA GLY A 196 8.42 15.48 19.82
C GLY A 196 9.63 15.57 20.76
N ALA A 197 10.66 16.28 20.29
CA ALA A 197 11.90 16.53 21.02
C ALA A 197 12.53 17.84 20.52
N ASN A 198 13.68 18.26 21.07
CA ASN A 198 14.37 19.47 20.60
C ASN A 198 14.99 19.35 19.19
N TRP A 199 14.87 18.20 18.52
CA TRP A 199 15.40 17.92 17.19
C TRP A 199 14.32 17.50 16.16
N ILE A 200 13.08 17.27 16.62
CA ILE A 200 11.93 16.83 15.80
C ILE A 200 10.62 17.39 16.33
N GLU A 201 9.68 17.60 15.43
CA GLU A 201 8.34 18.02 15.82
C GLU A 201 7.51 16.83 16.34
N SER A 202 6.48 17.12 17.15
CA SER A 202 5.55 16.11 17.65
C SER A 202 4.73 15.48 16.52
N THR A 203 4.37 14.20 16.67
CA THR A 203 3.55 13.49 15.67
C THR A 203 2.20 14.19 15.47
N GLU A 204 1.57 14.66 16.55
CA GLU A 204 0.28 15.36 16.49
C GLU A 204 0.41 16.70 15.74
N ASP A 205 1.47 17.48 16.00
CA ASP A 205 1.67 18.76 15.31
C ASP A 205 2.01 18.57 13.83
N VAL A 206 2.74 17.51 13.47
CA VAL A 206 2.99 17.14 12.06
C VAL A 206 1.68 16.76 11.36
N VAL A 207 0.84 15.93 11.99
CA VAL A 207 -0.47 15.56 11.44
C VAL A 207 -1.37 16.78 11.26
N ASN A 208 -1.41 17.68 12.25
CA ASN A 208 -2.18 18.92 12.18
C ASN A 208 -1.66 19.85 11.09
N PHE A 209 -0.34 19.99 10.94
CA PHE A 209 0.27 20.78 9.86
C PHE A 209 -0.21 20.31 8.49
N TRP A 210 -0.19 19.01 8.23
CA TRP A 210 -0.65 18.46 6.94
C TRP A 210 -2.15 18.59 6.76
N ALA A 211 -2.95 18.41 7.82
CA ALA A 211 -4.39 18.60 7.77
C ALA A 211 -4.74 20.07 7.43
N ASP A 212 -4.05 21.03 8.06
CA ASP A 212 -4.20 22.46 7.79
C ASP A 212 -3.70 22.83 6.39
N PHE A 213 -2.55 22.31 5.97
CA PHE A 213 -2.00 22.53 4.63
C PHE A 213 -2.97 22.07 3.53
N ASN A 214 -3.60 20.91 3.74
CA ASN A 214 -4.61 20.35 2.83
C ASN A 214 -6.00 20.97 2.99
N ASN A 215 -6.22 21.92 3.91
CA ASN A 215 -7.54 22.48 4.24
C ASN A 215 -8.58 21.40 4.62
N CYS A 216 -8.16 20.33 5.31
CA CYS A 216 -9.05 19.27 5.77
C CYS A 216 -10.01 19.76 6.86
N GLU A 217 -11.11 19.02 7.06
CA GLU A 217 -12.05 19.27 8.15
C GLU A 217 -11.44 18.98 9.53
N ASN A 218 -11.78 19.82 10.51
CA ASN A 218 -11.34 19.73 11.90
C ASN A 218 -12.57 20.00 12.82
N PRO A 219 -12.93 19.10 13.77
CA PRO A 219 -12.18 17.92 14.25
C PRO A 219 -12.17 16.71 13.30
N PRO A 220 -11.19 15.80 13.44
CA PRO A 220 -11.12 14.59 12.63
C PRO A 220 -12.24 13.61 13.00
N ILE A 221 -12.54 12.71 12.05
CA ILE A 221 -13.33 11.51 12.32
C ILE A 221 -12.43 10.52 13.06
N ILE A 222 -12.92 10.00 14.19
CA ILE A 222 -12.21 8.99 14.98
C ILE A 222 -12.89 7.64 14.74
N ASN A 223 -12.17 6.73 14.10
CA ASN A 223 -12.62 5.36 13.87
C ASN A 223 -12.12 4.45 14.99
N THR A 224 -13.00 3.55 15.43
CA THR A 224 -12.63 2.46 16.33
C THR A 224 -11.87 1.39 15.54
N VAL A 225 -10.65 1.08 15.96
CA VAL A 225 -9.91 -0.10 15.47
C VAL A 225 -10.10 -1.23 16.49
N PRO A 226 -10.62 -2.39 16.10
CA PRO A 226 -10.77 -3.52 17.03
C PRO A 226 -9.41 -4.03 17.52
N ASP A 227 -9.30 -4.27 18.82
CA ASP A 227 -8.19 -5.01 19.44
C ASP A 227 -8.39 -6.51 19.14
N ILE A 228 -7.80 -6.97 18.04
CA ILE A 228 -7.85 -8.37 17.60
C ILE A 228 -6.70 -9.18 18.20
N ASN A 229 -5.61 -8.52 18.63
CA ASN A 229 -4.50 -9.14 19.33
C ASN A 229 -4.34 -8.60 20.76
N THR A 230 -5.24 -9.06 21.62
CA THR A 230 -5.29 -8.72 23.06
C THR A 230 -4.06 -9.09 23.89
N THR A 231 -3.00 -9.65 23.29
CA THR A 231 -1.77 -10.08 24.00
C THR A 231 -0.55 -9.23 23.68
N ASP A 232 -0.61 -8.33 22.70
CA ASP A 232 0.53 -7.47 22.35
C ASP A 232 0.66 -6.24 23.26
N GLY A 233 -0.36 -5.97 24.08
CA GLY A 233 -0.36 -4.89 25.08
C GLY A 233 -0.58 -3.50 24.49
N THR A 234 -0.98 -3.41 23.22
CA THR A 234 -1.20 -2.17 22.48
C THR A 234 -2.62 -2.09 21.95
N THR A 235 -3.07 -0.89 21.57
CA THR A 235 -4.34 -0.69 20.86
C THR A 235 -4.20 0.47 19.88
N VAL A 236 -5.13 0.61 18.93
CA VAL A 236 -5.02 1.62 17.87
C VAL A 236 -6.21 2.59 17.89
N GLN A 237 -5.93 3.88 17.74
CA GLN A 237 -6.92 4.91 17.42
C GLN A 237 -6.62 5.45 16.02
N HIS A 238 -7.65 5.46 15.16
CA HIS A 238 -7.51 5.96 13.78
C HIS A 238 -8.23 7.29 13.62
N PHE A 239 -7.45 8.35 13.41
CA PHE A 239 -7.93 9.70 13.15
C PHE A 239 -7.90 9.97 11.64
N ARG A 240 -8.98 10.52 11.10
CA ARG A 240 -9.08 10.90 9.68
C ARG A 240 -9.52 12.35 9.55
N TYR A 241 -8.66 13.18 9.01
CA TYR A 241 -8.96 14.53 8.55
C TYR A 241 -9.36 14.44 7.09
N VAL A 242 -10.64 14.67 6.80
CA VAL A 242 -11.24 14.39 5.49
C VAL A 242 -11.59 15.68 4.75
N ASN A 243 -12.04 15.54 3.50
CA ASN A 243 -12.53 16.65 2.67
C ASN A 243 -11.52 17.79 2.48
N GLY A 244 -10.22 17.46 2.43
CA GLY A 244 -9.20 18.42 2.03
C GLY A 244 -9.30 18.81 0.56
N ASP A 245 -8.51 19.79 0.17
CA ASP A 245 -8.36 20.23 -1.22
C ASP A 245 -8.06 19.03 -2.13
N ALA A 246 -8.66 19.03 -3.32
CA ALA A 246 -8.62 17.91 -4.27
C ALA A 246 -9.06 16.55 -3.67
N GLY A 247 -9.87 16.55 -2.60
CA GLY A 247 -10.34 15.34 -1.93
C GLY A 247 -9.25 14.62 -1.13
N THR A 248 -8.15 15.31 -0.81
CA THR A 248 -7.07 14.76 0.00
C THR A 248 -7.52 14.52 1.44
N GLU A 249 -6.85 13.57 2.09
CA GLU A 249 -7.07 13.25 3.49
C GLU A 249 -5.73 13.14 4.21
N VAL A 250 -5.75 13.42 5.51
CA VAL A 250 -4.65 13.09 6.42
C VAL A 250 -5.14 12.04 7.41
N GLU A 251 -4.43 10.92 7.49
CA GLU A 251 -4.78 9.81 8.38
C GLU A 251 -3.69 9.60 9.43
N HIS A 252 -4.09 9.39 10.69
CA HIS A 252 -3.18 9.06 11.77
C HIS A 252 -3.62 7.80 12.49
N PHE A 253 -2.78 6.78 12.49
CA PHE A 253 -2.89 5.61 13.35
C PHE A 253 -2.01 5.82 14.58
N LYS A 254 -2.64 6.24 15.68
CA LYS A 254 -2.02 6.38 16.99
C LYS A 254 -2.06 5.03 17.70
N ILE A 255 -0.89 4.45 17.92
CA ILE A 255 -0.76 3.14 18.57
C ILE A 255 -0.46 3.38 20.04
N LEU A 256 -1.48 3.22 20.88
CA LEU A 256 -1.36 3.37 22.32
C LEU A 256 -0.47 2.27 22.88
N GLU A 257 0.52 2.67 23.69
CA GLU A 257 1.59 1.83 24.23
C GLU A 257 2.48 1.14 23.18
N GLY A 258 2.30 1.46 21.89
CA GLY A 258 3.17 0.98 20.82
C GLY A 258 4.56 1.59 20.91
N GLU A 259 5.58 0.80 20.61
CA GLU A 259 6.99 1.24 20.56
C GLU A 259 7.42 1.56 19.11
N HIS A 260 8.74 1.63 18.86
CA HIS A 260 9.35 1.97 17.57
C HIS A 260 9.31 0.80 16.57
N CYS A 261 8.11 0.38 16.17
CA CYS A 261 7.88 -0.83 15.38
C CYS A 261 7.01 -0.59 14.14
N TRP A 262 7.13 -1.49 13.16
CA TRP A 262 6.21 -1.59 12.01
C TRP A 262 5.03 -2.51 12.35
N PRO A 263 3.79 -1.98 12.45
CA PRO A 263 2.62 -2.78 12.83
C PRO A 263 2.31 -3.92 11.86
N GLY A 264 2.00 -5.09 12.42
CA GLY A 264 1.72 -6.30 11.67
C GLY A 264 2.95 -6.91 10.98
N SER A 265 4.16 -6.45 11.30
CA SER A 265 5.39 -7.07 10.80
C SER A 265 5.55 -8.50 11.32
N ILE A 266 6.09 -9.39 10.47
CA ILE A 266 6.39 -10.78 10.86
C ILE A 266 7.51 -10.87 11.91
N PHE A 267 8.26 -9.78 12.11
CA PHE A 267 9.30 -9.67 13.13
C PHE A 267 8.68 -9.10 14.40
N ASN A 268 8.70 -9.93 15.45
CA ASN A 268 8.13 -9.57 16.74
C ASN A 268 9.17 -8.82 17.60
N PHE A 269 8.96 -7.52 17.76
CA PHE A 269 9.70 -6.66 18.67
C PHE A 269 8.76 -6.22 19.81
N PRO A 270 9.30 -5.88 20.99
CA PRO A 270 8.50 -5.28 22.06
C PRO A 270 7.70 -4.08 21.56
N GLY A 271 6.42 -4.02 21.91
CA GLY A 271 5.52 -2.93 21.50
C GLY A 271 5.09 -2.94 20.03
N THR A 272 5.35 -4.02 19.27
CA THR A 272 4.73 -4.20 17.94
C THR A 272 3.23 -4.45 18.09
N ASN A 273 2.41 -3.58 17.50
CA ASN A 273 0.96 -3.80 17.38
C ASN A 273 0.65 -4.79 16.24
N TYR A 274 -0.33 -5.66 16.48
CA TYR A 274 -0.81 -6.66 15.54
C TYR A 274 -2.29 -6.52 15.18
N ASP A 275 -2.93 -5.42 15.58
CA ASP A 275 -4.33 -5.14 15.22
C ASP A 275 -4.50 -4.69 13.77
N ILE A 276 -3.48 -3.99 13.27
CA ILE A 276 -3.41 -3.54 11.89
C ILE A 276 -2.17 -4.11 11.21
N ASN A 277 -2.22 -4.16 9.88
CA ASN A 277 -1.03 -4.36 9.05
C ASN A 277 -0.72 -3.05 8.34
N ALA A 278 0.36 -2.37 8.74
CA ALA A 278 0.69 -1.05 8.22
C ALA A 278 0.87 -1.05 6.70
N SER A 279 1.52 -2.06 6.10
CA SER A 279 1.67 -2.14 4.64
C SER A 279 0.33 -2.19 3.92
N VAL A 280 -0.65 -2.92 4.47
CA VAL A 280 -2.01 -3.02 3.91
C VAL A 280 -2.73 -1.68 4.03
N GLU A 281 -2.70 -1.03 5.19
CA GLU A 281 -3.37 0.27 5.38
C GLU A 281 -2.74 1.36 4.52
N ILE A 282 -1.40 1.38 4.42
CA ILE A 282 -0.67 2.31 3.56
C ILE A 282 -1.08 2.15 2.09
N TRP A 283 -1.16 0.91 1.58
CA TRP A 283 -1.61 0.71 0.21
C TRP A 283 -3.07 1.10 0.00
N ARG A 284 -3.97 0.74 0.93
CA ARG A 284 -5.37 1.17 0.87
C ARG A 284 -5.46 2.68 0.76
N PHE A 285 -4.62 3.40 1.50
CA PHE A 285 -4.52 4.84 1.44
C PHE A 285 -3.98 5.34 0.10
N PHE A 286 -2.77 4.93 -0.30
CA PHE A 286 -2.14 5.34 -1.56
C PHE A 286 -3.02 5.08 -2.79
N SER A 287 -3.72 3.94 -2.81
CA SER A 287 -4.53 3.54 -3.95
C SER A 287 -5.67 4.50 -4.29
N LYS A 288 -6.04 5.39 -3.35
CA LYS A 288 -7.05 6.44 -3.53
C LYS A 288 -6.57 7.63 -4.34
N TYR A 289 -5.27 7.87 -4.50
CA TYR A 289 -4.74 9.16 -4.97
C TYR A 289 -3.85 9.06 -6.19
N ASP A 290 -3.82 10.13 -6.99
CA ASP A 290 -2.71 10.49 -7.87
C ASP A 290 -2.21 11.91 -7.52
N ILE A 291 -1.26 12.43 -8.29
CA ILE A 291 -0.65 13.76 -8.07
C ILE A 291 -1.69 14.91 -8.10
N ASN A 292 -2.87 14.68 -8.69
CA ASN A 292 -3.95 15.66 -8.77
C ASN A 292 -5.01 15.48 -7.67
N GLY A 293 -4.80 14.57 -6.72
CA GLY A 293 -5.68 14.33 -5.58
C GLY A 293 -6.44 13.02 -5.67
N LEU A 294 -7.66 13.01 -5.14
CA LEU A 294 -8.49 11.80 -5.08
C LEU A 294 -8.81 11.31 -6.50
N LEU A 295 -8.44 10.07 -6.80
CA LEU A 295 -8.83 9.42 -8.03
C LEU A 295 -10.35 9.32 -8.07
N TYR A 296 -10.97 10.13 -8.93
CA TYR A 296 -12.35 9.91 -9.31
C TYR A 296 -12.41 8.50 -9.88
N THR A 297 -13.06 7.60 -9.18
CA THR A 297 -13.55 6.40 -9.84
C THR A 297 -14.49 6.89 -10.93
N THR A 298 -14.05 6.92 -12.19
CA THR A 298 -14.96 6.88 -13.33
C THR A 298 -15.61 5.50 -13.37
N GLY A 299 -16.32 5.15 -12.30
CA GLY A 299 -17.48 4.30 -12.33
C GLY A 299 -18.66 5.24 -12.51
N THR A 300 -19.44 5.04 -13.57
CA THR A 300 -20.81 5.52 -13.68
C THR A 300 -21.46 5.68 -12.31
N ASN A 301 -21.88 6.90 -11.93
CA ASN A 301 -22.73 7.23 -10.78
C ASN A 301 -23.00 6.03 -9.85
N GLN A 302 -22.02 5.64 -9.06
CA GLN A 302 -22.35 5.12 -7.76
C GLN A 302 -22.59 6.35 -6.91
N GLN A 303 -23.85 6.79 -6.92
CA GLN A 303 -24.51 6.96 -5.62
C GLN A 303 -23.95 5.88 -4.70
N LEU A 304 -23.50 6.25 -3.51
CA LEU A 304 -23.24 5.32 -2.43
C LEU A 304 -24.46 4.41 -2.30
N VAL A 305 -24.47 3.32 -3.06
CA VAL A 305 -25.19 2.12 -2.73
C VAL A 305 -24.25 1.57 -1.69
N GLU A 306 -24.58 1.83 -0.43
CA GLU A 306 -24.17 0.98 0.69
C GLU A 306 -24.08 -0.43 0.12
N SER A 307 -22.87 -0.98 0.00
CA SER A 307 -22.73 -2.34 -0.45
C SER A 307 -23.47 -3.17 0.59
N GLU A 308 -24.66 -3.65 0.26
CA GLU A 308 -25.48 -4.46 1.16
C GLU A 308 -24.57 -5.49 1.80
N ALA A 309 -24.45 -5.47 3.12
CA ALA A 309 -23.46 -6.27 3.83
C ALA A 309 -23.84 -7.76 3.70
N VAL A 310 -23.34 -8.43 2.68
CA VAL A 310 -23.54 -9.88 2.52
C VAL A 310 -22.64 -10.62 3.49
N GLN A 311 -23.24 -11.30 4.47
CA GLN A 311 -22.54 -12.13 5.43
C GLN A 311 -22.56 -13.59 4.96
N ILE A 312 -21.38 -14.22 4.87
CA ILE A 312 -21.26 -15.62 4.45
C ILE A 312 -20.65 -16.43 5.59
N TYR A 313 -21.44 -17.34 6.17
CA TYR A 313 -21.01 -18.14 7.32
C TYR A 313 -21.65 -19.53 7.33
N PRO A 314 -20.99 -20.54 7.92
CA PRO A 314 -19.59 -20.51 8.33
C PRO A 314 -18.69 -20.48 7.08
N ASN A 315 -17.63 -19.67 7.08
CA ASN A 315 -16.63 -19.66 6.02
C ASN A 315 -15.25 -19.65 6.68
N PRO A 316 -14.60 -20.80 6.87
CA PRO A 316 -14.78 -22.04 6.10
C PRO A 316 -16.01 -22.89 6.49
N SER A 317 -16.56 -23.68 5.56
CA SER A 317 -17.67 -24.64 5.80
C SER A 317 -17.30 -26.08 5.40
N ASN A 318 -17.93 -27.07 6.02
CA ASN A 318 -17.82 -28.49 5.65
C ASN A 318 -19.06 -29.05 4.91
N SER A 319 -20.23 -28.38 4.99
CA SER A 319 -21.50 -28.96 4.55
C SER A 319 -22.46 -27.92 3.99
N PHE A 320 -22.77 -26.86 4.73
CA PHE A 320 -23.68 -25.79 4.29
C PHE A 320 -23.05 -24.40 4.46
N LEU A 321 -23.36 -23.49 3.54
CA LEU A 321 -23.05 -22.07 3.64
C LEU A 321 -24.33 -21.29 3.75
N THR A 322 -24.44 -20.43 4.75
CA THR A 322 -25.49 -19.43 4.85
C THR A 322 -24.98 -18.12 4.28
N VAL A 323 -25.75 -17.57 3.34
CA VAL A 323 -25.57 -16.24 2.78
C VAL A 323 -26.72 -15.40 3.31
N ALA A 324 -26.42 -14.48 4.23
CA ALA A 324 -27.39 -13.56 4.79
C ALA A 324 -27.29 -12.19 4.09
N PHE A 325 -28.44 -11.64 3.76
CA PHE A 325 -28.63 -10.35 3.12
C PHE A 325 -29.37 -9.40 4.06
N GLU A 326 -29.10 -8.09 3.97
CA GLU A 326 -29.83 -7.09 4.76
C GLU A 326 -31.29 -6.94 4.32
N THR A 327 -31.57 -7.20 3.04
CA THR A 327 -32.90 -7.04 2.43
C THR A 327 -33.29 -8.28 1.61
N PRO A 328 -34.58 -8.68 1.62
CA PRO A 328 -35.10 -9.74 0.77
C PRO A 328 -35.32 -9.20 -0.66
N GLU A 329 -34.34 -9.40 -1.53
CA GLU A 329 -34.41 -9.04 -2.95
C GLU A 329 -34.12 -10.26 -3.84
N THR A 330 -34.57 -10.20 -5.09
CA THR A 330 -34.26 -11.25 -6.07
C THR A 330 -32.82 -11.10 -6.55
N ARG A 331 -31.93 -11.98 -6.12
CA ARG A 331 -30.51 -11.99 -6.49
C ARG A 331 -30.13 -13.28 -7.21
N GLU A 332 -29.42 -13.16 -8.33
CA GLU A 332 -28.78 -14.31 -8.97
C GLU A 332 -27.49 -14.66 -8.22
N PHE A 333 -27.27 -15.95 -7.97
CA PHE A 333 -26.04 -16.45 -7.40
C PHE A 333 -25.41 -17.55 -8.25
N GLN A 334 -24.09 -17.68 -8.17
CA GLN A 334 -23.32 -18.72 -8.85
C GLN A 334 -22.09 -19.10 -8.03
N LEU A 335 -21.92 -20.39 -7.72
CA LEU A 335 -20.73 -20.92 -7.05
C LEU A 335 -19.82 -21.61 -8.06
N THR A 336 -18.56 -21.17 -8.14
CA THR A 336 -17.56 -21.66 -9.10
C THR A 336 -16.27 -22.09 -8.41
N ASN A 337 -15.45 -22.93 -9.06
CA ASN A 337 -14.05 -23.12 -8.65
C ASN A 337 -13.11 -22.13 -9.37
N ALA A 338 -11.81 -22.19 -9.05
CA ALA A 338 -10.78 -21.34 -9.68
C ALA A 338 -10.64 -21.52 -11.21
N GLN A 339 -11.19 -22.60 -11.78
CA GLN A 339 -11.22 -22.85 -13.21
C GLN A 339 -12.51 -22.35 -13.88
N GLY A 340 -13.40 -21.70 -13.12
CA GLY A 340 -14.69 -21.19 -13.61
C GLY A 340 -15.77 -22.26 -13.80
N VAL A 341 -15.56 -23.49 -13.32
CA VAL A 341 -16.58 -24.54 -13.36
C VAL A 341 -17.67 -24.21 -12.36
N VAL A 342 -18.92 -24.17 -12.83
CA VAL A 342 -20.11 -23.85 -12.03
C VAL A 342 -20.62 -25.11 -11.33
N PHE A 343 -20.80 -25.02 -10.02
CA PHE A 343 -21.32 -26.11 -9.18
C PHE A 343 -22.75 -25.87 -8.73
N LEU A 344 -23.09 -24.62 -8.38
CA LEU A 344 -24.43 -24.20 -7.97
C LEU A 344 -24.75 -22.89 -8.67
N SER A 345 -26.01 -22.69 -9.06
CA SER A 345 -26.51 -21.42 -9.55
C SER A 345 -28.01 -21.34 -9.37
N GLY A 346 -28.54 -20.14 -9.16
CA GLY A 346 -29.97 -19.94 -9.05
C GLY A 346 -30.35 -18.50 -8.71
N LEU A 347 -31.63 -18.31 -8.42
CA LEU A 347 -32.17 -17.06 -7.91
C LEU A 347 -32.56 -17.27 -6.43
N SER A 348 -32.13 -16.35 -5.56
CA SER A 348 -32.67 -16.22 -4.21
C SER A 348 -33.65 -15.06 -4.19
N THR A 349 -34.80 -15.22 -3.54
CA THR A 349 -35.75 -14.13 -3.24
C THR A 349 -35.88 -13.88 -1.74
N SER A 350 -35.02 -14.54 -0.95
CA SER A 350 -35.01 -14.55 0.50
C SER A 350 -33.83 -13.72 1.02
N ASP A 351 -33.97 -13.18 2.23
CA ASP A 351 -32.90 -12.55 3.01
C ASP A 351 -31.85 -13.58 3.49
N ILE A 352 -32.20 -14.86 3.47
CA ILE A 352 -31.28 -15.97 3.76
C ILE A 352 -31.29 -16.96 2.59
N LEU A 353 -30.09 -17.26 2.08
CA LEU A 353 -29.83 -18.32 1.10
C LEU A 353 -28.90 -19.36 1.71
N GLU A 354 -29.35 -20.62 1.76
CA GLU A 354 -28.53 -21.75 2.20
C GLU A 354 -28.02 -22.53 0.98
N LEU A 355 -26.70 -22.68 0.89
CA LEU A 355 -26.03 -23.42 -0.18
C LEU A 355 -25.46 -24.72 0.38
N ASP A 356 -25.92 -25.83 -0.18
CA ASP A 356 -25.40 -27.14 0.15
C ASP A 356 -24.10 -27.42 -0.62
N VAL A 357 -22.99 -27.50 0.10
CA VAL A 357 -21.64 -27.74 -0.42
C VAL A 357 -21.07 -29.09 0.00
N HIS A 358 -21.85 -30.00 0.61
CA HIS A 358 -21.32 -31.27 1.15
C HIS A 358 -20.65 -32.16 0.09
N GLN A 359 -21.14 -32.13 -1.16
CA GLN A 359 -20.60 -32.93 -2.27
C GLN A 359 -19.36 -32.30 -2.91
N LEU A 360 -18.97 -31.10 -2.51
CA LEU A 360 -17.80 -30.41 -3.05
C LEU A 360 -16.52 -30.93 -2.39
N ALA A 361 -15.48 -31.09 -3.21
CA ALA A 361 -14.13 -31.40 -2.71
C ALA A 361 -13.62 -30.26 -1.81
N GLY A 362 -12.72 -30.58 -0.88
CA GLY A 362 -12.03 -29.56 -0.08
C GLY A 362 -11.24 -28.61 -0.99
N GLY A 363 -11.41 -27.30 -0.83
CA GLY A 363 -10.78 -26.31 -1.71
C GLY A 363 -11.41 -24.92 -1.66
N ILE A 364 -10.87 -24.02 -2.49
CA ILE A 364 -11.35 -22.64 -2.64
C ILE A 364 -12.39 -22.58 -3.76
N TYR A 365 -13.50 -21.92 -3.45
CA TYR A 365 -14.60 -21.63 -4.37
C TYR A 365 -14.89 -20.12 -4.38
N PHE A 366 -15.56 -19.67 -5.42
CA PHE A 366 -15.96 -18.28 -5.63
C PHE A 366 -17.47 -18.22 -5.78
N LEU A 367 -18.13 -17.56 -4.83
CA LEU A 367 -19.56 -17.31 -4.85
C LEU A 367 -19.81 -15.93 -5.43
N LYS A 368 -20.40 -15.87 -6.62
CA LYS A 368 -20.88 -14.64 -7.23
C LYS A 368 -22.32 -14.40 -6.81
N ILE A 369 -22.65 -13.19 -6.36
CA ILE A 369 -24.02 -12.75 -6.08
C ILE A 369 -24.21 -11.40 -6.77
N GLY A 370 -25.12 -11.33 -7.74
CA GLY A 370 -25.22 -10.15 -8.62
C GLY A 370 -23.88 -9.84 -9.28
N ASN A 371 -23.34 -8.64 -9.04
CA ASN A 371 -22.05 -8.19 -9.57
C ASN A 371 -20.86 -8.40 -8.62
N GLN A 372 -21.08 -8.91 -7.40
CA GLN A 372 -20.03 -9.11 -6.40
C GLN A 372 -19.60 -10.57 -6.34
N THR A 373 -18.32 -10.82 -5.99
CA THR A 373 -17.76 -12.17 -5.86
C THR A 373 -17.06 -12.32 -4.51
N TYR A 374 -17.38 -13.40 -3.81
CA TYR A 374 -16.87 -13.71 -2.48
C TYR A 374 -16.09 -15.01 -2.49
N LYS A 375 -14.98 -15.04 -1.74
CA LYS A 375 -14.18 -16.25 -1.55
C LYS A 375 -14.83 -17.14 -0.51
N VAL A 376 -14.99 -18.41 -0.84
CA VAL A 376 -15.56 -19.46 0.03
C VAL A 376 -14.55 -20.58 0.19
N LEU A 377 -14.32 -21.04 1.42
CA LEU A 377 -13.44 -22.18 1.71
C LEU A 377 -14.27 -23.41 2.13
N LYS A 378 -14.17 -24.49 1.34
CA LYS A 378 -14.71 -25.81 1.71
C LYS A 378 -13.62 -26.63 2.41
N THR A 379 -13.87 -27.00 3.66
CA THR A 379 -13.02 -27.96 4.39
C THR A 379 -13.52 -29.39 4.14
N LEU A 380 -12.65 -30.38 4.31
CA LEU A 380 -12.98 -31.80 4.14
C LEU A 380 -14.12 -32.25 5.06
#